data_AF-A0A3N5Y916-F1
#
_entry.id   AF-A0A3N5Y916-F1
#
_cell.length_a   1.000
_cell.length_b   1.000
_cell.length_c   1.000
_cell.angle_alpha   90.00
_cell.angle_beta   90.00
_cell.angle_gamma   90.00
#
_symmetry.space_group_name_H-M   'P 1'
#
loop_
_entity.id
_entity.type
_entity.pdbx_description
1 polymer ?
#
loop_
_entity_poly.entity_id
_entity_poly.type
_entity_poly.pdbx_seq_one_letter_code
_entity_poly.pdbx_strand_id
1 'polypeptide(L)'
;RTANRFAKWIRVDWAQAQRIAVARSLPAVVEPEVPGPVTWWVELVWPLEVMEACCGPLGTLGGQRWRANTFKCGDETSHPHWATWAPIGEALNFHQPEYFGALEFA
;
A
#
# COMPACT_ATOMS: atom_id res chain seq x y z
N ARG A 1 12.95 9.06 4.26
CA ARG A 1 13.82 7.94 3.81
C ARG A 1 15.25 8.20 4.29
N THR A 2 16.01 7.19 4.66
CA THR A 2 17.47 7.31 4.84
C THR A 2 18.15 6.93 3.53
N ALA A 3 19.47 7.14 3.43
CA ALA A 3 20.26 6.75 2.26
C ALA A 3 20.12 5.26 1.89
N ASN A 4 19.74 4.41 2.86
CA ASN A 4 19.70 2.96 2.65
C ASN A 4 18.28 2.34 2.74
N ARG A 5 17.34 2.86 3.56
CA ARG A 5 15.95 2.31 3.73
C ARG A 5 14.96 3.33 4.37
N PHE A 6 13.87 2.85 4.97
CA PHE A 6 12.94 3.63 5.80
C PHE A 6 13.57 4.02 7.15
N ALA A 7 13.21 5.17 7.70
CA ALA A 7 13.78 5.67 8.96
C ALA A 7 13.35 4.83 10.17
N LYS A 8 12.15 4.25 10.14
CA LYS A 8 11.62 3.28 11.10
C LYS A 8 10.79 2.26 10.34
N TRP A 9 11.07 0.98 10.53
CA TRP A 9 10.33 -0.13 9.93
C TRP A 9 10.56 -1.39 10.75
N ILE A 10 9.60 -2.30 10.71
CA ILE A 10 9.74 -3.67 11.20
C ILE A 10 9.70 -4.56 9.96
N ARG A 11 10.64 -5.51 9.87
CA ARG A 11 10.59 -6.50 8.79
C ARG A 11 9.41 -7.42 9.04
N VAL A 12 8.46 -7.46 8.11
CA VAL A 12 7.45 -8.51 8.10
C VAL A 12 8.12 -9.80 7.64
N ASP A 13 7.91 -10.89 8.39
CA ASP A 13 8.36 -12.21 8.00
C ASP A 13 7.74 -12.63 6.66
N TRP A 14 8.51 -13.33 5.81
CA TRP A 14 8.05 -13.67 4.47
C TRP A 14 6.87 -14.64 4.48
N ALA A 15 6.84 -15.59 5.42
CA ALA A 15 5.72 -16.51 5.56
C ALA A 15 4.43 -15.76 5.95
N GLN A 16 4.53 -14.65 6.69
CA GLN A 16 3.38 -13.77 6.94
C GLN A 16 2.99 -12.98 5.68
N ALA A 17 3.96 -12.38 4.99
CA ALA A 17 3.70 -11.59 3.79
C ALA A 17 3.02 -12.42 2.66
N GLN A 18 3.38 -13.69 2.51
CA GLN A 18 2.79 -14.60 1.52
C GLN A 18 1.31 -14.93 1.75
N ARG A 19 0.76 -14.60 2.93
CA ARG A 19 -0.67 -14.79 3.22
C ARG A 19 -1.54 -13.70 2.58
N ILE A 20 -0.95 -12.59 2.16
CA ILE A 20 -1.67 -11.54 1.42
C ILE A 20 -1.96 -12.08 0.02
N ALA A 21 -3.24 -12.28 -0.29
CA ALA A 21 -3.63 -12.73 -1.62
C ALA A 21 -3.76 -11.52 -2.55
N VAL A 22 -3.24 -11.67 -3.77
CA VAL A 22 -3.28 -10.63 -4.80
C VAL A 22 -3.90 -11.20 -6.06
N ALA A 23 -5.04 -10.66 -6.47
CA ALA A 23 -5.63 -10.92 -7.77
C ALA A 23 -5.35 -9.72 -8.70
N ARG A 24 -5.21 -9.97 -10.00
CA ARG A 24 -4.88 -8.92 -10.97
C ARG A 24 -5.30 -9.31 -12.39
N SER A 25 -5.62 -8.31 -13.21
CA SER A 25 -5.98 -8.51 -14.62
C SER A 25 -4.78 -8.65 -15.56
N LEU A 26 -3.60 -8.24 -15.13
CA LEU A 26 -2.34 -8.31 -15.88
C LEU A 26 -1.36 -9.29 -15.22
N PRO A 27 -0.29 -9.72 -15.92
CA PRO A 27 0.76 -10.55 -15.33
C PRO A 27 1.46 -9.89 -14.13
N ALA A 28 2.23 -10.70 -13.37
CA ALA A 28 2.95 -10.21 -12.18
C ALA A 28 4.00 -9.14 -12.50
N VAL A 29 4.57 -9.27 -13.69
CA VAL A 29 5.57 -8.38 -14.24
C VAL A 29 5.06 -7.96 -15.61
N VAL A 30 4.99 -6.65 -15.84
CA VAL A 30 4.64 -6.06 -17.12
C VAL A 30 5.88 -5.35 -17.63
N GLU A 31 6.62 -6.03 -18.48
CA GLU A 31 7.84 -5.54 -19.14
C GLU A 31 7.87 -6.14 -20.55
N PRO A 32 7.90 -5.32 -21.63
CA PRO A 32 7.95 -3.84 -21.62
C PRO A 32 6.65 -3.15 -21.21
N GLU A 33 6.74 -1.83 -20.97
CA GLU A 33 5.59 -0.95 -20.76
C GLU A 33 4.56 -1.12 -21.89
N VAL A 34 3.28 -1.25 -21.54
CA VAL A 34 2.18 -1.36 -22.52
C VAL A 34 1.95 0.01 -23.15
N PRO A 35 2.08 0.15 -24.49
CA PRO A 35 1.87 1.43 -25.14
C PRO A 35 0.38 1.80 -25.17
N GLY A 36 0.08 3.08 -24.92
CA GLY A 36 -1.26 3.63 -24.99
C GLY A 36 -2.14 3.33 -23.77
N PRO A 37 -3.43 3.73 -23.80
CA PRO A 37 -4.34 3.54 -22.69
C PRO A 37 -4.60 2.05 -22.40
N VAL A 38 -4.49 1.66 -21.13
CA VAL A 38 -4.78 0.31 -20.66
C VAL A 38 -5.69 0.34 -19.44
N THR A 39 -6.74 -0.49 -19.45
CA THR A 39 -7.57 -0.74 -18.27
C THR A 39 -7.09 -1.98 -17.57
N TRP A 40 -6.77 -1.86 -16.29
CA TRP A 40 -6.33 -2.97 -15.45
C TRP A 40 -6.83 -2.79 -14.02
N TRP A 41 -6.82 -3.87 -13.25
CA TRP A 41 -7.18 -3.86 -11.84
C TRP A 41 -6.24 -4.76 -11.03
N VAL A 42 -6.11 -4.42 -9.75
CA VAL A 42 -5.47 -5.23 -8.71
C VAL A 42 -6.41 -5.26 -7.51
N GLU A 43 -6.59 -6.44 -6.92
CA GLU A 43 -7.35 -6.66 -5.70
C GLU A 43 -6.45 -7.33 -4.68
N LEU A 44 -6.57 -6.92 -3.41
CA LEU A 44 -5.82 -7.49 -2.30
C LEU A 44 -6.78 -8.02 -1.24
N VAL A 45 -6.53 -9.24 -0.78
CA VAL A 45 -7.09 -9.75 0.48
C VAL A 45 -5.97 -9.73 1.49
N TRP A 46 -6.12 -8.88 2.52
CA TRP A 46 -5.15 -8.73 3.58
C TRP A 46 -5.66 -9.38 4.87
N PRO A 47 -5.15 -10.56 5.26
CA PRO A 47 -5.56 -11.21 6.51
C PRO A 47 -5.13 -10.38 7.73
N LEU A 48 -6.01 -10.23 8.72
CA LEU A 48 -5.75 -9.41 9.90
C LEU A 48 -4.53 -9.89 10.68
N GLU A 49 -4.27 -11.19 10.68
CA GLU A 49 -3.15 -11.79 11.41
C GLU A 49 -1.80 -11.29 10.91
N VAL A 50 -1.72 -10.88 9.63
CA VAL A 50 -0.51 -10.25 9.07
C VAL A 50 -0.24 -8.90 9.74
N MET A 51 -1.29 -8.14 10.04
CA MET A 51 -1.16 -6.88 10.80
C MET A 51 -0.94 -7.15 12.29
N GLU A 52 -1.65 -8.12 12.87
CA GLU A 52 -1.52 -8.45 14.29
C GLU A 52 -0.11 -8.91 14.67
N ALA A 53 0.58 -9.61 13.76
CA ALA A 53 1.99 -9.96 13.92
C ALA A 53 2.91 -8.73 14.09
N CYS A 54 2.48 -7.56 13.63
CA CYS A 54 3.25 -6.32 13.65
C CYS A 54 2.78 -5.33 14.72
N CYS A 55 1.49 -5.32 15.07
CA CYS A 55 0.90 -4.32 15.97
C CYS A 55 0.19 -4.89 17.21
N GLY A 56 0.17 -6.22 17.37
CA GLY A 56 -0.57 -6.91 18.42
C GLY A 56 -2.03 -7.21 18.03
N PRO A 57 -2.81 -7.90 18.88
CA PRO A 57 -4.18 -8.29 18.59
C PRO A 57 -5.05 -7.08 18.25
N LEU A 58 -5.78 -7.15 17.14
CA LEU A 58 -6.66 -6.06 16.68
C LEU A 58 -8.06 -6.15 17.29
N GLY A 59 -8.48 -7.34 17.71
CA GLY A 59 -9.82 -7.55 18.29
C GLY A 59 -10.95 -7.37 17.26
N THR A 60 -12.16 -7.06 17.75
CA THR A 60 -13.33 -6.85 16.87
C THR A 60 -13.20 -5.54 16.11
N LEU A 61 -13.21 -5.60 14.77
CA LEU A 61 -13.01 -4.42 13.93
C LEU A 61 -14.17 -3.42 13.99
N GLY A 62 -15.41 -3.88 14.21
CA GLY A 62 -16.59 -3.01 14.21
C GLY A 62 -16.43 -1.83 15.18
N GLY A 63 -16.67 -0.62 14.68
CA GLY A 63 -16.50 0.63 15.41
C GLY A 63 -15.06 1.14 15.52
N GLN A 64 -14.05 0.40 15.02
CA GLN A 64 -12.68 0.90 14.99
C GLN A 64 -12.49 1.95 13.90
N ARG A 65 -11.67 2.96 14.23
CA ARG A 65 -11.23 3.98 13.29
C ARG A 65 -9.73 3.89 13.09
N TRP A 66 -9.32 3.58 11.87
CA TRP A 66 -7.92 3.46 11.49
C TRP A 66 -7.46 4.68 10.69
N ARG A 67 -6.14 4.90 10.63
CA ARG A 67 -5.51 5.91 9.79
C ARG A 67 -4.75 5.20 8.67
N ALA A 68 -5.08 5.48 7.41
CA ALA A 68 -4.41 4.86 6.26
C ALA A 68 -4.33 5.79 5.03
N ASN A 69 -3.56 5.39 4.04
CA ASN A 69 -3.59 5.97 2.69
C ASN A 69 -3.31 4.87 1.65
N THR A 70 -3.70 5.10 0.41
CA THR A 70 -3.37 4.25 -0.75
C THR A 70 -2.73 5.12 -1.83
N PHE A 71 -1.80 4.54 -2.59
CA PHE A 71 -1.04 5.29 -3.58
C PHE A 71 -0.76 4.45 -4.83
N LYS A 72 -0.62 5.15 -5.96
CA LYS A 72 -0.15 4.62 -7.24
C LYS A 72 1.08 5.41 -7.65
N CYS A 73 2.15 4.71 -8.06
CA CYS A 73 3.35 5.32 -8.62
C CYS A 73 3.77 4.65 -9.93
N GLY A 74 4.60 5.33 -10.71
CA GLY A 74 5.09 4.89 -12.01
C GLY A 74 6.43 5.55 -12.35
N ASP A 75 7.38 5.54 -11.40
CA ASP A 75 8.63 6.31 -11.45
C ASP A 75 9.48 6.02 -12.70
N GLU A 76 9.48 4.78 -13.17
CA GLU A 76 10.29 4.30 -14.30
C GLU A 76 9.49 4.11 -15.60
N THR A 77 8.24 4.62 -15.65
CA THR A 77 7.43 4.58 -16.88
C THR A 77 7.76 5.75 -17.80
N SER A 78 7.36 5.67 -19.07
CA SER A 78 7.49 6.74 -20.06
C SER A 78 6.84 8.07 -19.63
N HIS A 79 5.87 8.00 -18.72
CA HIS A 79 5.21 9.15 -18.11
C HIS A 79 5.20 9.03 -16.58
N PRO A 80 6.25 9.47 -15.85
CA PRO A 80 6.31 9.37 -14.40
C PRO A 80 5.14 10.07 -13.71
N HIS A 81 4.48 9.38 -12.79
CA HIS A 81 3.29 9.88 -12.12
C HIS A 81 3.12 9.29 -10.72
N TRP A 82 2.40 10.04 -9.89
CA TRP A 82 2.11 9.71 -8.50
C TRP A 82 0.70 10.17 -8.15
N ALA A 83 -0.07 9.30 -7.51
CA ALA A 83 -1.43 9.59 -7.07
C ALA A 83 -1.69 8.97 -5.69
N THR A 84 -2.52 9.62 -4.89
CA THR A 84 -2.90 9.16 -3.55
C THR A 84 -4.40 9.35 -3.31
N TRP A 85 -4.97 8.54 -2.42
CA TRP A 85 -6.36 8.74 -1.99
C TRP A 85 -6.52 9.94 -1.06
N ALA A 86 -5.70 10.03 -0.01
CA ALA A 86 -5.64 11.18 0.88
C ALA A 86 -4.42 12.07 0.55
N PRO A 87 -4.44 13.39 0.85
CA PRO A 87 -3.28 14.28 0.67
C PRO A 87 -2.01 13.78 1.38
N ILE A 88 -0.84 14.30 1.00
CA ILE A 88 0.47 13.95 1.61
C ILE A 88 1.29 15.16 2.09
N GLY A 89 0.67 16.33 2.12
CA GLY A 89 1.36 17.60 2.37
C GLY A 89 2.11 18.11 1.14
N GLU A 90 3.13 18.94 1.38
CA GLU A 90 3.87 19.63 0.31
C GLU A 90 4.96 18.76 -0.34
N ALA A 91 5.54 17.82 0.42
CA ALA A 91 6.60 16.96 -0.08
C ALA A 91 6.02 15.74 -0.80
N LEU A 92 6.60 15.38 -1.95
CA LEU A 92 6.32 14.10 -2.62
C LEU A 92 6.90 12.94 -1.80
N ASN A 93 6.22 12.59 -0.71
CA ASN A 93 6.59 11.57 0.24
C ASN A 93 5.33 10.87 0.75
N PHE A 94 5.18 9.58 0.46
CA PHE A 94 4.02 8.80 0.89
C PHE A 94 4.09 8.35 2.37
N HIS A 95 5.26 8.45 3.01
CA HIS A 95 5.47 8.04 4.39
C HIS A 95 5.18 9.18 5.36
N GLN A 96 3.98 9.74 5.30
CA GLN A 96 3.55 10.87 6.13
C GLN A 96 2.26 10.51 6.91
N PRO A 97 2.38 9.77 8.03
CA PRO A 97 1.21 9.27 8.78
C PRO A 97 0.25 10.35 9.27
N GLU A 98 0.74 11.58 9.45
CA GLU A 98 -0.06 12.75 9.84
C GLU A 98 -1.17 13.08 8.82
N TYR A 99 -0.95 12.81 7.53
CA TYR A 99 -1.93 13.05 6.46
C TYR A 99 -2.80 11.84 6.10
N PHE A 100 -2.64 10.70 6.78
CA PHE A 100 -3.46 9.53 6.50
C PHE A 100 -4.95 9.84 6.71
N GLY A 101 -5.79 9.38 5.79
CA GLY A 101 -7.25 9.47 5.90
C GLY A 101 -7.80 8.54 6.99
N ALA A 102 -9.08 8.70 7.33
CA ALA A 102 -9.77 7.83 8.28
C ALA A 102 -10.47 6.68 7.56
N LEU A 103 -10.27 5.46 8.04
CA LEU A 103 -11.04 4.27 7.66
C LEU A 103 -11.89 3.85 8.85
N GLU A 104 -13.20 3.73 8.65
CA GLU A 104 -14.14 3.32 9.70
C GLU A 104 -14.70 1.95 9.35
N PHE A 105 -14.55 1.01 10.29
CA PHE A 105 -15.06 -0.35 10.15
C PHE A 105 -16.47 -0.42 10.74
N ALA A 106 -17.44 -0.81 9.90
CA ALA A 106 -18.83 -1.00 10.30
C ALA A 106 -19.04 -2.27 11.12
#